data_AF-A0A536SD38-F1
#
_entry.id   AF-A0A536SD38-F1
#
_cell.length_a   1.000
_cell.length_b   1.000
_cell.length_c   1.000
_cell.angle_alpha   90.00
_cell.angle_beta   90.00
_cell.angle_gamma   90.00
#
_symmetry.space_group_name_H-M   'P 1'
#
loop_
_entity.id
_entity.type
_entity.pdbx_description
1 polymer ?
#
loop_
_entity_poly.entity_id
_entity_poly.type
_entity_poly.pdbx_seq_one_letter_code
_entity_poly.pdbx_strand_id
1 'polypeptide(L)'
;MYLLLDGEVAIFAKNAPIGTVRPGQIFGEMASIDQGPRSATAVAKSASRVITLDNRQLQTALGRKPEFALMLMSVMINRLRESIGRLGASETPLRSARRRESTPLRKDLLGDLVRLVGPGARFSYEAGSTIVREGQAGVLMYVVHRGRVAISVGGSPVETVGPGGIFGEMALVDRTPRLASAVAESDCELLAINRNVFLELVKHSRRFAASLLGAVSERARFMASR
;
A
#
# COMPACT_ATOMS: atom_id res chain seq x y z
N MET A 1 -15.02 7.83 -4.02
CA MET A 1 -14.98 7.22 -2.68
C MET A 1 -16.04 7.83 -1.80
N TYR A 2 -16.36 7.19 -0.68
CA TYR A 2 -17.41 7.64 0.24
C TYR A 2 -16.88 7.65 1.67
N LEU A 3 -17.14 8.73 2.41
CA LEU A 3 -16.94 8.79 3.87
C LEU A 3 -18.30 8.62 4.53
N LEU A 4 -18.46 7.60 5.37
CA LEU A 4 -19.68 7.39 6.13
C LEU A 4 -19.74 8.37 7.31
N LEU A 5 -20.78 9.19 7.39
CA LEU A 5 -20.98 10.13 8.51
C LEU A 5 -21.90 9.57 9.59
N ASP A 6 -22.90 8.79 9.18
CA ASP A 6 -23.89 8.19 10.05
C ASP A 6 -24.50 6.95 9.38
N GLY A 7 -25.02 6.02 10.18
CA GLY A 7 -25.56 4.74 9.74
C GLY A 7 -24.52 3.61 9.66
N GLU A 8 -24.90 2.51 9.01
CA GLU A 8 -24.09 1.29 8.90
C GLU A 8 -24.13 0.76 7.45
N VAL A 9 -22.97 0.43 6.89
CA VAL A 9 -22.86 -0.08 5.53
C VAL A 9 -22.08 -1.40 5.52
N ALA A 10 -22.71 -2.49 5.09
CA ALA A 10 -22.04 -3.78 4.94
C ALA A 10 -21.36 -3.90 3.56
N ILE A 11 -20.18 -4.51 3.53
CA ILE A 11 -19.39 -4.74 2.33
C ILE A 11 -19.37 -6.23 1.99
N PHE A 12 -19.69 -6.54 0.73
CA PHE A 12 -19.74 -7.89 0.19
C PHE A 12 -18.76 -8.05 -0.97
N ALA A 13 -17.95 -9.10 -0.96
CA ALA A 13 -17.15 -9.50 -2.11
C ALA A 13 -17.60 -10.89 -2.55
N LYS A 14 -17.90 -11.08 -3.85
CA LYS A 14 -18.42 -12.35 -4.39
C LYS A 14 -19.58 -12.93 -3.55
N ASN A 15 -20.51 -12.07 -3.12
CA ASN A 15 -21.65 -12.38 -2.23
C ASN A 15 -21.32 -12.84 -0.79
N ALA A 16 -20.05 -12.87 -0.39
CA ALA A 16 -19.67 -13.12 1.00
C ALA A 16 -19.48 -11.79 1.76
N PRO A 17 -19.98 -11.66 3.01
CA PRO A 17 -19.74 -10.47 3.83
C PRO A 17 -18.26 -10.41 4.22
N ILE A 18 -17.57 -9.31 3.85
CA ILE A 18 -16.16 -9.12 4.19
C ILE A 18 -15.94 -8.14 5.34
N GLY A 19 -16.94 -7.32 5.66
CA GLY A 19 -16.91 -6.42 6.81
C GLY A 19 -18.02 -5.38 6.79
N THR A 20 -18.02 -4.53 7.81
CA THR A 20 -18.97 -3.42 7.96
C THR A 20 -18.20 -2.12 8.10
N VAL A 21 -18.69 -1.09 7.42
CA VAL A 21 -18.21 0.29 7.51
C VAL A 21 -19.01 1.02 8.57
N ARG A 22 -18.30 1.66 9.49
CA ARG A 22 -18.84 2.49 10.59
C ARG A 22 -18.66 3.99 10.31
N PRO A 23 -19.42 4.86 10.98
CA PRO A 23 -19.22 6.30 10.89
C PRO A 23 -17.75 6.71 11.10
N GLY A 24 -17.27 7.63 10.28
CA GLY A 24 -15.88 8.05 10.20
C GLY A 24 -15.00 7.21 9.26
N GLN A 25 -15.48 6.06 8.76
CA GLN A 25 -14.71 5.22 7.85
C GLN A 25 -14.99 5.51 6.38
N ILE A 26 -13.96 5.28 5.56
CA ILE A 26 -14.01 5.47 4.11
C ILE A 26 -14.19 4.12 3.42
N PHE A 27 -15.01 4.09 2.38
CA PHE A 27 -15.20 2.92 1.52
C PHE A 27 -15.27 3.28 0.04
N GLY A 28 -14.99 2.29 -0.80
CA GLY A 28 -14.92 2.47 -2.25
C GLY A 28 -13.75 3.37 -2.69
N GLU A 29 -12.74 3.50 -1.83
CA GLU A 29 -11.49 4.20 -2.03
C GLU A 29 -10.63 3.50 -3.08
N MET A 30 -10.60 2.17 -3.09
CA MET A 30 -9.67 1.39 -3.90
C MET A 30 -9.87 1.69 -5.40
N ALA A 31 -11.11 1.51 -5.88
CA ALA A 31 -11.50 1.84 -7.25
C ALA A 31 -11.30 3.33 -7.60
N SER A 32 -11.40 4.24 -6.62
CA SER A 32 -11.16 5.66 -6.86
C SER A 32 -9.67 6.03 -6.91
N ILE A 33 -8.81 5.27 -6.25
CA ILE A 33 -7.38 5.53 -6.15
C ILE A 33 -6.63 4.94 -7.35
N ASP A 34 -6.87 3.68 -7.67
CA ASP A 34 -6.18 2.98 -8.77
C ASP A 34 -6.97 2.94 -10.10
N GLN A 35 -8.13 3.60 -10.15
CA GLN A 35 -9.01 3.64 -11.33
C GLN A 35 -9.49 2.26 -11.82
N GLY A 36 -9.45 1.24 -10.95
CA GLY A 36 -9.96 -0.10 -11.25
C GLY A 36 -11.48 -0.23 -11.06
N PRO A 37 -12.07 -1.36 -11.49
CA PRO A 37 -13.47 -1.67 -11.20
C PRO A 37 -13.73 -1.80 -9.69
N ARG A 38 -15.00 -1.69 -9.28
CA ARG A 38 -15.40 -1.90 -7.89
C ARG A 38 -15.01 -3.31 -7.44
N SER A 39 -14.24 -3.40 -6.35
CA SER A 39 -13.77 -4.65 -5.77
C SER A 39 -14.82 -5.35 -4.91
N ALA A 40 -15.84 -4.62 -4.45
CA ALA A 40 -16.87 -5.10 -3.55
C ALA A 40 -18.16 -4.28 -3.71
N THR A 41 -19.27 -4.88 -3.29
CA THR A 41 -20.60 -4.26 -3.20
C THR A 41 -20.80 -3.68 -1.81
N ALA A 42 -21.27 -2.44 -1.73
CA ALA A 42 -21.62 -1.79 -0.47
C ALA A 42 -23.15 -1.70 -0.34
N VAL A 43 -23.70 -2.17 0.78
CA VAL A 43 -25.14 -2.19 1.05
C VAL A 43 -25.42 -1.51 2.38
N ALA A 44 -26.19 -0.43 2.36
CA ALA A 44 -26.64 0.23 3.59
C ALA A 44 -27.53 -0.73 4.41
N LYS A 45 -27.20 -0.88 5.69
CA LYS A 45 -27.96 -1.68 6.68
C LYS A 45 -28.91 -0.83 7.51
N SER A 46 -28.68 0.47 7.55
CA SER A 46 -29.57 1.47 8.14
C SER A 46 -29.59 2.73 7.28
N ALA A 47 -30.49 3.67 7.60
CA ALA A 47 -30.46 5.01 7.01
C ALA A 47 -29.05 5.60 7.17
N SER A 48 -28.38 5.88 6.06
CA SER A 48 -26.96 6.20 6.05
C SER A 48 -26.71 7.53 5.37
N ARG A 49 -25.82 8.34 5.95
CA ARG A 49 -25.40 9.62 5.38
C ARG A 49 -23.93 9.55 4.99
N VAL A 50 -23.62 9.87 3.74
CA VAL A 50 -22.26 9.77 3.19
C VAL A 50 -21.81 11.08 2.55
N ILE A 51 -20.52 11.39 2.65
CA ILE A 51 -19.87 12.40 1.79
C ILE A 51 -19.24 11.66 0.61
N THR A 52 -19.55 12.12 -0.60
CA THR A 52 -18.90 11.67 -1.83
C THR A 52 -17.64 12.49 -2.11
N LEU A 53 -16.56 11.80 -2.44
CA LEU A 53 -15.39 12.40 -3.08
C LEU A 53 -15.18 11.78 -4.45
N ASP A 54 -15.23 12.61 -5.48
CA ASP A 54 -14.83 12.25 -6.84
C ASP A 54 -13.30 12.29 -7.02
N ASN A 55 -12.81 11.88 -8.20
CA ASN A 55 -11.39 11.85 -8.49
C ASN A 55 -10.75 13.25 -8.45
N ARG A 56 -11.45 14.29 -8.93
CA ARG A 56 -10.92 15.66 -8.94
C ARG A 56 -10.77 16.20 -7.52
N GLN A 57 -11.77 15.96 -6.67
CA GLN A 57 -11.76 16.31 -5.26
C GLN A 57 -10.67 15.54 -4.50
N LEU A 58 -10.48 14.24 -4.80
CA LEU A 58 -9.37 13.45 -4.27
C LEU A 58 -8.02 14.05 -4.63
N GLN A 59 -7.74 14.29 -5.91
CA GLN A 59 -6.47 14.88 -6.37
C GLN A 59 -6.23 16.26 -5.77
N THR A 60 -7.30 17.05 -5.60
CA THR A 60 -7.24 18.36 -4.95
C THR A 60 -6.91 18.23 -3.46
N ALA A 61 -7.54 17.28 -2.75
CA ALA A 61 -7.29 17.02 -1.34
C ALA A 61 -5.86 16.54 -1.10
N LEU A 62 -5.35 15.62 -1.94
CA LEU A 62 -3.96 15.16 -1.88
C LEU A 62 -2.96 16.30 -2.07
N GLY A 63 -3.32 17.32 -2.86
CA GLY A 63 -2.48 18.50 -3.06
C GLY A 63 -2.55 19.56 -1.99
N ARG A 64 -3.61 19.60 -1.17
CA ARG A 64 -3.85 20.64 -0.16
C ARG A 64 -3.62 20.16 1.27
N LYS A 65 -3.81 18.87 1.53
CA LYS A 65 -3.79 18.28 2.87
C LYS A 65 -3.02 16.96 2.84
N PRO A 66 -1.70 16.97 3.07
CA PRO A 66 -0.86 15.77 3.13
C PRO A 66 -1.35 14.73 4.14
N GLU A 67 -1.97 15.18 5.24
CA GLU A 67 -2.59 14.35 6.27
C GLU A 67 -3.72 13.48 5.72
N PHE A 68 -4.40 13.95 4.67
CA PHE A 68 -5.45 13.19 4.00
C PHE A 68 -4.88 11.95 3.29
N ALA A 69 -3.70 12.08 2.66
CA ALA A 69 -3.02 10.95 2.04
C ALA A 69 -2.59 9.92 3.10
N LEU A 70 -2.03 10.39 4.22
CA LEU A 70 -1.63 9.54 5.35
C LEU A 70 -2.84 8.79 5.93
N MET A 71 -3.94 9.49 6.17
CA MET A 71 -5.18 8.91 6.66
C MET A 71 -5.70 7.80 5.72
N LEU A 72 -5.76 8.06 4.41
CA LEU A 72 -6.17 7.05 3.43
C LEU A 72 -5.24 5.83 3.43
N MET A 73 -3.92 6.05 3.50
CA MET A 73 -2.96 4.96 3.60
C MET A 73 -3.18 4.15 4.88
N SER A 74 -3.36 4.78 6.04
CA SER A 74 -3.63 4.08 7.29
C SER A 74 -4.89 3.20 7.20
N VAL A 75 -5.95 3.68 6.56
CA VAL A 75 -7.17 2.89 6.33
C VAL A 75 -6.86 1.65 5.47
N MET A 76 -6.16 1.82 4.35
CA MET A 76 -5.83 0.71 3.46
C MET A 76 -4.85 -0.29 4.09
N ILE A 77 -3.89 0.18 4.87
CA ILE A 77 -2.93 -0.66 5.62
C ILE A 77 -3.67 -1.52 6.64
N ASN A 78 -4.62 -0.94 7.39
CA ASN A 78 -5.43 -1.70 8.34
C ASN A 78 -6.25 -2.79 7.64
N ARG A 79 -6.89 -2.48 6.51
CA ARG A 79 -7.59 -3.49 5.70
C ARG A 79 -6.65 -4.60 5.24
N LEU A 80 -5.45 -4.25 4.79
CA LEU A 80 -4.45 -5.22 4.34
C LEU A 80 -4.05 -6.16 5.48
N ARG A 81 -3.82 -5.63 6.69
CA ARG A 81 -3.49 -6.40 7.88
C ARG A 81 -4.62 -7.36 8.26
N GLU A 82 -5.87 -6.90 8.23
CA GLU A 82 -7.04 -7.76 8.46
C GLU A 82 -7.13 -8.90 7.44
N SER A 83 -6.90 -8.61 6.15
CA SER A 83 -6.86 -9.63 5.11
C SER A 83 -5.75 -10.66 5.33
N ILE A 84 -4.53 -10.22 5.69
CA ILE A 84 -3.42 -11.13 6.01
C ILE A 84 -3.75 -12.00 7.23
N GLY A 85 -4.31 -11.40 8.29
CA GLY A 85 -4.66 -12.13 9.52
C GLY A 85 -5.68 -13.26 9.27
N ARG A 86 -6.63 -13.05 8.35
CA ARG A 86 -7.57 -14.10 7.92
C ARG A 86 -6.90 -15.23 7.15
N LEU A 87 -5.89 -14.92 6.32
CA LEU A 87 -5.14 -15.92 5.56
C LEU A 87 -4.24 -16.79 6.45
N GLY A 88 -3.62 -16.20 7.49
CA GLY A 88 -2.75 -16.94 8.43
C GLY A 88 -3.48 -17.98 9.29
N ALA A 89 -4.81 -17.92 9.38
CA ALA A 89 -5.64 -18.92 10.07
C ALA A 89 -6.02 -20.12 9.18
N SER A 90 -5.71 -20.07 7.88
CA SER A 90 -5.98 -21.16 6.93
C SER A 90 -4.66 -21.88 6.62
N GLU A 91 -4.52 -23.14 7.05
CA GLU A 91 -3.30 -23.98 6.91
C GLU A 91 -2.93 -24.36 5.47
N THR A 92 -3.55 -23.76 4.45
CA THR A 92 -3.26 -24.08 3.06
C THR A 92 -2.04 -23.27 2.60
N PRO A 93 -0.87 -23.90 2.34
CA PRO A 93 0.26 -23.16 1.82
C PRO A 93 -0.13 -22.56 0.47
N LEU A 94 0.18 -21.27 0.26
CA LEU A 94 -0.03 -20.51 -0.98
C LEU A 94 0.84 -21.09 -2.12
N ARG A 95 0.66 -22.37 -2.45
CA ARG A 95 1.38 -23.10 -3.49
C ARG A 95 0.74 -22.77 -4.83
N SER A 96 1.55 -22.17 -5.71
CA SER A 96 1.25 -21.75 -7.10
C SER A 96 0.48 -20.43 -7.31
N ALA A 97 0.43 -19.55 -6.31
CA ALA A 97 -0.31 -18.31 -6.48
C ALA A 97 0.50 -17.26 -7.29
N ARG A 98 -0.08 -16.79 -8.40
CA ARG A 98 0.42 -15.71 -9.28
C ARG A 98 1.05 -14.59 -8.43
N ARG A 99 2.31 -14.26 -8.67
CA ARG A 99 2.97 -13.11 -8.03
C ARG A 99 2.54 -11.83 -8.73
N ARG A 100 2.25 -10.79 -7.96
CA ARG A 100 2.08 -9.44 -8.51
C ARG A 100 3.46 -8.85 -8.83
N GLU A 101 3.61 -8.22 -9.98
CA GLU A 101 4.74 -7.34 -10.26
C GLU A 101 4.36 -5.89 -9.95
N SER A 102 5.25 -5.12 -9.34
CA SER A 102 4.95 -3.72 -8.96
C SER A 102 6.09 -2.76 -9.26
N THR A 103 5.76 -1.68 -9.99
CA THR A 103 6.63 -0.57 -10.39
C THR A 103 5.85 0.76 -10.43
N PRO A 104 5.30 1.23 -9.29
CA PRO A 104 4.35 2.35 -9.25
C PRO A 104 4.97 3.72 -9.56
N LEU A 105 6.29 3.88 -9.40
CA LEU A 105 6.97 5.12 -9.78
C LEU A 105 7.37 5.08 -11.25
N ARG A 106 6.90 6.09 -11.99
CA ARG A 106 7.37 6.33 -13.36
C ARG A 106 8.86 6.70 -13.37
N LYS A 107 9.52 6.45 -14.50
CA LYS A 107 10.97 6.70 -14.67
C LYS A 107 11.39 8.13 -14.33
N ASP A 108 10.59 9.14 -14.70
CA ASP A 108 10.85 10.54 -14.39
C ASP A 108 10.84 10.81 -12.88
N LEU A 109 9.80 10.34 -12.19
CA LEU A 109 9.65 10.49 -10.74
C LEU A 109 10.73 9.71 -9.97
N LEU A 110 11.12 8.52 -10.46
CA LEU A 110 12.25 7.78 -9.90
C LEU A 110 13.56 8.58 -10.06
N GLY A 111 13.80 9.16 -11.24
CA GLY A 111 14.97 10.01 -11.47
C GLY A 111 15.01 11.25 -10.56
N ASP A 112 13.87 11.90 -10.35
CA ASP A 112 13.74 13.02 -9.41
C ASP A 112 14.04 12.59 -7.97
N LEU A 113 13.50 11.43 -7.56
CA LEU A 113 13.74 10.88 -6.23
C LEU A 113 15.22 10.57 -6.00
N VAL A 114 15.87 9.93 -6.97
CA VAL A 114 17.31 9.62 -6.95
C VAL A 114 18.16 10.88 -6.77
N ARG A 115 17.79 11.99 -7.44
CA ARG A 115 18.46 13.29 -7.29
C ARG A 115 18.21 13.90 -5.92
N LEU A 116 16.97 13.83 -5.42
CA LEU A 116 16.58 14.43 -4.15
C LEU A 116 17.25 13.77 -2.94
N VAL A 117 17.29 12.44 -2.89
CA VAL A 117 17.83 11.71 -1.73
C VAL A 117 19.37 11.61 -1.74
N GLY A 118 19.97 11.82 -2.91
CA GLY A 118 21.42 11.79 -3.09
C GLY A 118 22.05 10.39 -2.96
N PRO A 119 23.38 10.30 -3.12
CA PRO A 119 24.10 9.03 -3.10
C PRO A 119 24.14 8.38 -1.70
N GLY A 120 24.11 9.15 -0.62
CA GLY A 120 24.15 8.64 0.76
C GLY A 120 22.92 7.82 1.17
N ALA A 121 21.84 7.88 0.37
CA ALA A 121 20.64 7.07 0.58
C ALA A 121 20.61 5.79 -0.28
N ARG A 122 21.68 5.49 -1.05
CA ARG A 122 21.76 4.30 -1.90
C ARG A 122 22.41 3.13 -1.16
N PHE A 123 21.76 1.99 -1.18
CA PHE A 123 22.23 0.76 -0.55
C PHE A 123 22.21 -0.38 -1.55
N SER A 124 23.33 -1.10 -1.64
CA SER A 124 23.47 -2.27 -2.50
C SER A 124 23.23 -3.55 -1.71
N TYR A 125 22.51 -4.49 -2.32
CA TYR A 125 22.23 -5.80 -1.76
C TYR A 125 22.48 -6.86 -2.82
N GLU A 126 23.25 -7.89 -2.48
CA GLU A 126 23.45 -9.06 -3.36
C GLU A 126 22.20 -9.93 -3.39
N ALA A 127 22.02 -10.68 -4.48
CA ALA A 127 20.96 -11.69 -4.58
C ALA A 127 20.94 -12.62 -3.35
N GLY A 128 19.75 -12.90 -2.82
CA GLY A 128 19.54 -13.69 -1.60
C GLY A 128 19.59 -12.90 -0.29
N SER A 129 20.04 -11.64 -0.30
CA SER A 129 20.11 -10.81 0.91
C SER A 129 18.71 -10.51 1.47
N THR A 130 18.53 -10.71 2.77
CA THR A 130 17.32 -10.25 3.47
C THR A 130 17.42 -8.75 3.74
N ILE A 131 16.53 -7.97 3.13
CA ILE A 131 16.49 -6.51 3.27
C ILE A 131 15.58 -6.10 4.43
N VAL A 132 14.44 -6.79 4.58
CA VAL A 132 13.46 -6.56 5.64
C VAL A 132 12.98 -7.92 6.17
N ARG A 133 12.79 -8.06 7.48
CA ARG A 133 12.09 -9.21 8.07
C ARG A 133 10.72 -8.81 8.61
N GLU A 134 9.76 -9.68 8.35
CA GLU A 134 8.43 -9.63 8.95
C GLU A 134 8.51 -9.60 10.49
N GLY A 135 7.60 -8.88 11.13
CA GLY A 135 7.53 -8.74 12.58
C GLY A 135 8.54 -7.78 13.21
N GLN A 136 9.56 -7.30 12.47
CA GLN A 136 10.51 -6.32 12.99
C GLN A 136 9.97 -4.89 12.96
N ALA A 137 10.54 -4.01 13.78
CA ALA A 137 10.28 -2.58 13.68
C ALA A 137 10.84 -2.01 12.36
N GLY A 138 10.06 -1.20 11.65
CA GLY A 138 10.47 -0.59 10.38
C GLY A 138 10.68 0.91 10.50
N VAL A 139 11.92 1.38 10.36
CA VAL A 139 12.26 2.82 10.40
C VAL A 139 12.64 3.42 9.04
N LEU A 140 12.76 2.55 8.02
CA LEU A 140 13.03 2.92 6.63
C LEU A 140 11.97 2.31 5.70
N MET A 141 11.73 2.97 4.57
CA MET A 141 11.13 2.36 3.39
C MET A 141 12.16 2.32 2.28
N TYR A 142 11.90 1.54 1.24
CA TYR A 142 12.82 1.34 0.13
C TYR A 142 12.13 1.60 -1.21
N VAL A 143 12.89 2.19 -2.13
CA VAL A 143 12.53 2.26 -3.54
C VAL A 143 13.58 1.51 -4.34
N VAL A 144 13.15 0.58 -5.19
CA VAL A 144 14.07 -0.17 -6.05
C VAL A 144 14.55 0.74 -7.17
N HIS A 145 15.85 1.05 -7.19
CA HIS A 145 16.49 1.72 -8.32
C HIS A 145 16.83 0.67 -9.40
N ARG A 146 17.50 -0.41 -9.00
CA ARG A 146 17.91 -1.51 -9.87
C ARG A 146 17.66 -2.85 -9.17
N GLY A 147 17.42 -3.90 -9.96
CA GLY A 147 17.23 -5.26 -9.47
C GLY A 147 15.77 -5.63 -9.22
N ARG A 148 15.56 -6.73 -8.51
CA ARG A 148 14.24 -7.25 -8.13
C ARG A 148 14.24 -7.72 -6.69
N VAL A 149 13.15 -7.44 -5.98
CA VAL A 149 12.94 -7.82 -4.58
C VAL A 149 11.67 -8.65 -4.45
N ALA A 150 11.77 -9.84 -3.86
CA ALA A 150 10.63 -10.67 -3.49
C ALA A 150 10.08 -10.22 -2.13
N ILE A 151 8.77 -10.03 -2.07
CA ILE A 151 8.01 -9.78 -0.84
C ILE A 151 7.25 -11.04 -0.47
N SER A 152 7.39 -11.47 0.79
CA SER A 152 6.71 -12.64 1.33
C SER A 152 5.98 -12.33 2.63
N VAL A 153 4.85 -12.98 2.84
CA VAL A 153 4.03 -12.90 4.06
C VAL A 153 3.86 -14.32 4.59
N GLY A 154 4.19 -14.56 5.86
CA GLY A 154 4.16 -15.91 6.42
C GLY A 154 5.02 -16.90 5.62
N GLY A 155 6.16 -16.42 5.09
CA GLY A 155 7.07 -17.20 4.24
C GLY A 155 6.60 -17.45 2.79
N SER A 156 5.38 -17.07 2.44
CA SER A 156 4.85 -17.26 1.08
C SER A 156 5.09 -16.03 0.20
N PRO A 157 5.73 -16.15 -0.99
CA PRO A 157 5.90 -15.04 -1.90
C PRO A 157 4.56 -14.50 -2.42
N VAL A 158 4.36 -13.19 -2.32
CA VAL A 158 3.11 -12.51 -2.73
C VAL A 158 3.34 -11.48 -3.83
N GLU A 159 4.51 -10.87 -3.89
CA GLU A 159 4.82 -9.77 -4.81
C GLU A 159 6.31 -9.80 -5.19
N THR A 160 6.63 -9.45 -6.43
CA THR A 160 7.99 -9.11 -6.88
C THR A 160 8.03 -7.63 -7.25
N VAL A 161 8.95 -6.89 -6.66
CA VAL A 161 9.08 -5.44 -6.76
C VAL A 161 10.31 -5.13 -7.61
N GLY A 162 10.09 -4.47 -8.77
CA GLY A 162 11.15 -4.10 -9.72
C GLY A 162 11.48 -2.60 -9.65
N PRO A 163 12.30 -2.07 -10.58
CA PRO A 163 12.67 -0.65 -10.61
C PRO A 163 11.48 0.31 -10.59
N GLY A 164 11.52 1.32 -9.71
CA GLY A 164 10.38 2.21 -9.41
C GLY A 164 9.37 1.61 -8.41
N GLY A 165 9.56 0.35 -8.05
CA GLY A 165 8.91 -0.39 -6.97
C GLY A 165 9.15 0.22 -5.60
N ILE A 166 8.11 0.27 -4.77
CA ILE A 166 8.19 0.76 -3.38
C ILE A 166 7.84 -0.39 -2.43
N PHE A 167 8.59 -0.56 -1.35
CA PHE A 167 8.23 -1.47 -0.26
C PHE A 167 8.68 -0.98 1.11
N GLY A 168 8.05 -1.49 2.17
CA GLY A 168 8.36 -1.11 3.55
C GLY A 168 7.77 0.26 3.97
N GLU A 169 6.96 0.89 3.13
CA GLU A 169 6.27 2.15 3.40
C GLU A 169 5.30 2.05 4.59
N MET A 170 4.70 0.88 4.78
CA MET A 170 3.55 0.71 5.68
C MET A 170 3.94 1.02 7.13
N ALA A 171 5.10 0.51 7.56
CA ALA A 171 5.63 0.75 8.90
C ALA A 171 5.94 2.24 9.18
N LEU A 172 6.20 3.05 8.13
CA LEU A 172 6.42 4.49 8.31
C LEU A 172 5.12 5.26 8.52
N VAL A 173 4.02 4.77 7.92
CA VAL A 173 2.69 5.38 7.99
C VAL A 173 2.06 5.14 9.36
N ASP A 174 1.94 3.87 9.77
CA ASP A 174 1.17 3.47 10.95
C ASP A 174 2.03 3.18 12.19
N ARG A 175 3.36 3.18 12.05
CA ARG A 175 4.34 2.87 13.11
C ARG A 175 4.16 1.47 13.72
N THR A 176 3.75 0.52 12.91
CA THR A 176 3.61 -0.89 13.31
C THR A 176 4.77 -1.76 12.81
N PRO A 177 4.93 -2.98 13.35
CA PRO A 177 5.90 -3.94 12.82
C PRO A 177 5.63 -4.31 11.36
N ARG A 178 6.70 -4.73 10.67
CA ARG A 178 6.68 -5.15 9.26
C ARG A 178 5.66 -6.26 9.04
N LEU A 179 4.79 -6.06 8.04
CA LEU A 179 3.78 -7.04 7.62
C LEU A 179 4.32 -8.15 6.71
N ALA A 180 5.53 -7.96 6.18
CA ALA A 180 6.11 -8.85 5.18
C ALA A 180 7.64 -8.82 5.28
N SER A 181 8.27 -9.90 4.84
CA SER A 181 9.71 -9.96 4.60
C SER A 181 10.02 -9.52 3.17
N ALA A 182 11.23 -8.98 2.95
CA ALA A 182 11.73 -8.59 1.64
C ALA A 182 13.13 -9.17 1.42
N VAL A 183 13.33 -9.88 0.32
CA VAL A 183 14.59 -10.53 -0.06
C VAL A 183 14.98 -10.13 -1.48
N ALA A 184 16.24 -9.80 -1.70
CA ALA A 184 16.77 -9.52 -3.03
C ALA A 184 16.70 -10.79 -3.92
N GLU A 185 15.96 -10.76 -5.02
CA GLU A 185 15.93 -11.86 -6.02
C GLU A 185 17.09 -11.75 -7.01
N SER A 186 17.61 -10.54 -7.20
CA SER A 186 18.82 -10.24 -7.96
C SER A 186 19.64 -9.21 -7.20
N ASP A 187 20.84 -8.89 -7.69
CA ASP A 187 21.58 -7.73 -7.18
C ASP A 187 20.74 -6.46 -7.29
N CYS A 188 20.59 -5.77 -6.17
CA CYS A 188 19.71 -4.62 -6.01
C CYS A 188 20.51 -3.37 -5.65
N GLU A 189 20.10 -2.24 -6.22
CA GLU A 189 20.40 -0.92 -5.68
C GLU A 189 19.09 -0.31 -5.21
N LEU A 190 19.02 0.06 -3.93
CA LEU A 190 17.82 0.57 -3.28
C LEU A 190 18.04 1.98 -2.75
N LEU A 191 17.03 2.82 -2.85
CA LEU A 191 16.97 4.09 -2.13
C LEU A 191 16.31 3.84 -0.77
N ALA A 192 17.06 4.02 0.32
CA ALA A 192 16.54 3.95 1.67
C ALA A 192 16.02 5.31 2.12
N ILE A 193 14.74 5.38 2.49
CA ILE A 193 14.05 6.62 2.83
C ILE A 193 13.54 6.50 4.26
N ASN A 194 14.00 7.40 5.14
CA ASN A 194 13.51 7.47 6.51
C ASN A 194 12.16 8.18 6.60
N ARG A 195 11.55 8.14 7.79
CA ARG A 195 10.22 8.73 8.02
C ARG A 195 10.14 10.23 7.73
N ASN A 196 11.19 11.00 8.01
CA ASN A 196 11.15 12.45 7.80
C ASN A 196 11.13 12.75 6.30
N VAL A 197 12.04 12.16 5.52
CA VAL A 197 12.07 12.32 4.06
C VAL A 197 10.78 11.80 3.43
N PHE A 198 10.25 10.67 3.92
CA PHE A 198 8.97 10.13 3.49
C PHE A 198 7.82 11.13 3.66
N LEU A 199 7.68 11.73 4.85
CA LEU A 199 6.63 12.71 5.11
C LEU A 199 6.78 13.94 4.23
N GLU A 200 8.00 14.42 4.03
CA GLU A 200 8.28 15.56 3.14
C GLU A 200 7.94 15.25 1.68
N LEU A 201 8.21 14.04 1.20
CA LEU A 201 7.80 13.57 -0.13
C LEU A 201 6.28 13.53 -0.28
N VAL A 202 5.57 12.99 0.72
CA VAL A 202 4.09 12.95 0.71
C VAL A 202 3.50 14.37 0.72
N LYS A 203 4.11 15.29 1.46
CA LYS A 203 3.65 16.69 1.56
C LYS A 203 3.88 17.48 0.28
N HIS A 204 5.05 17.35 -0.32
CA HIS A 204 5.49 18.24 -1.40
C HIS A 204 5.37 17.62 -2.79
N SER A 205 5.19 16.31 -2.91
CA SER A 205 5.04 15.62 -4.20
C SER A 205 3.69 14.90 -4.30
N ARG A 206 2.73 15.58 -4.93
CA ARG A 206 1.41 15.00 -5.26
C ARG A 206 1.53 13.70 -6.07
N ARG A 207 2.50 13.64 -7.00
CA ARG A 207 2.75 12.46 -7.82
C ARG A 207 3.24 11.29 -6.98
N PHE A 208 4.17 11.54 -6.05
CA PHE A 208 4.65 10.51 -5.14
C PHE A 208 3.53 9.99 -4.23
N ALA A 209 2.76 10.89 -3.61
CA ALA A 209 1.63 10.51 -2.76
C ALA A 209 0.59 9.69 -3.53
N ALA A 210 0.25 10.08 -4.76
CA ALA A 210 -0.69 9.34 -5.60
C ALA A 210 -0.15 7.96 -6.01
N SER A 211 1.11 7.85 -6.47
CA SER A 211 1.74 6.57 -6.80
C SER A 211 1.79 5.62 -5.61
N LEU A 212 2.09 6.16 -4.42
CA LEU A 212 2.14 5.37 -3.19
C LEU A 212 0.75 4.87 -2.77
N LEU A 213 -0.26 5.75 -2.80
CA LEU A 213 -1.64 5.37 -2.54
C LEU A 213 -2.12 4.28 -3.50
N GLY A 214 -1.81 4.41 -4.79
CA GLY A 214 -2.08 3.39 -5.81
C GLY A 214 -1.43 2.05 -5.46
N ALA A 215 -0.13 2.06 -5.12
CA ALA A 215 0.60 0.85 -4.77
C ALA A 215 -0.01 0.13 -3.56
N VAL A 216 -0.35 0.86 -2.48
CA VAL A 216 -0.98 0.28 -1.28
C VAL A 216 -2.39 -0.22 -1.57
N SER A 217 -3.18 0.52 -2.36
CA SER A 217 -4.53 0.11 -2.80
C SER A 217 -4.50 -1.21 -3.56
N GLU A 218 -3.58 -1.34 -4.52
CA GLU A 218 -3.43 -2.56 -5.31
C GLU A 218 -3.00 -3.76 -4.45
N ARG A 219 -2.10 -3.56 -3.47
CA ARG A 219 -1.72 -4.61 -2.51
C ARG A 219 -2.91 -5.07 -1.68
N ALA A 220 -3.68 -4.13 -1.14
CA ALA A 220 -4.87 -4.44 -0.36
C ALA A 220 -5.90 -5.22 -1.21
N ARG A 221 -6.08 -4.85 -2.48
CA ARG A 221 -6.97 -5.57 -3.41
C ARG A 221 -6.50 -6.98 -3.65
N PHE A 222 -5.21 -7.14 -3.96
CA PHE A 222 -4.64 -8.43 -4.27
C PHE A 222 -4.78 -9.39 -3.09
N MET A 223 -4.46 -8.93 -1.88
CA MET A 223 -4.61 -9.74 -0.67
C MET A 223 -6.07 -10.06 -0.33
N ALA A 224 -7.00 -9.13 -0.54
CA ALA A 224 -8.43 -9.39 -0.33
C ALA A 224 -9.04 -10.35 -1.37
N SER A 225 -8.36 -10.60 -2.50
CA SER A 225 -8.83 -11.51 -3.55
C SER A 225 -8.36 -12.96 -3.39
N ARG A 226 -7.41 -13.20 -2.47
CA ARG A 226 -6.90 -14.52 -2.10
C ARG A 226 -7.73 -15.09 -0.96
#